data_AF-A0AAU2U4F5-F1
#
_entry.id   AF-A0AAU2U4F5-F1
#
_cell.length_a   1.000
_cell.length_b   1.000
_cell.length_c   1.000
_cell.angle_alpha   90.00
_cell.angle_beta   90.00
_cell.angle_gamma   90.00
#
_symmetry.space_group_name_H-M   'P 1'
#
loop_
_entity.id
_entity.type
_entity.pdbx_description
1 polymer ?
#
loop_
_entity_poly.entity_id
_entity_poly.type
_entity_poly.pdbx_seq_one_letter_code
_entity_poly.pdbx_strand_id
1 'polypeptide(L)'
;MTSDHDSTPQPLPADNGVLRIRIDPAPILGAVKLRVAPELAPELLAVLQEQGAEASYAAEFSIDPAAQSIISVAIASGTAWATLRTAINAFANRNKNKELHVNYGGEQSVSIKGSSKRDAAALFAKAQESFEAVAAQQRRQMSGGDGDDAAG
;
A
#
# COMPACT_ATOMS: atom_id res chain seq x y z
N MET A 1 -11.48 41.46 3.65
CA MET A 1 -11.72 40.16 2.99
C MET A 1 -10.45 39.79 2.25
N THR A 2 -9.57 39.01 2.86
CA THR A 2 -8.37 38.45 2.23
C THR A 2 -8.56 36.94 2.23
N SER A 3 -8.76 36.37 1.05
CA SER A 3 -8.87 34.93 0.89
C SER A 3 -7.48 34.33 0.98
N ASP A 4 -7.16 33.73 2.12
CA ASP A 4 -6.03 32.81 2.27
C ASP A 4 -6.29 31.59 1.40
N HIS A 5 -5.54 31.49 0.29
CA HIS A 5 -5.52 30.28 -0.52
C HIS A 5 -4.81 29.18 0.27
N ASP A 6 -5.62 28.33 0.88
CA ASP A 6 -5.26 27.00 1.34
C ASP A 6 -4.62 26.22 0.18
N SER A 7 -3.30 26.33 0.10
CA SER A 7 -2.49 25.66 -0.91
C SER A 7 -2.23 24.25 -0.41
N THR A 8 -3.12 23.32 -0.77
CA THR A 8 -2.85 21.90 -0.62
C THR A 8 -1.48 21.58 -1.22
N PRO A 9 -0.59 20.87 -0.50
CA PRO A 9 0.74 20.58 -1.00
C PRO A 9 0.65 19.79 -2.31
N GLN A 10 1.20 20.37 -3.38
CA GLN A 10 1.28 19.70 -4.67
C GLN A 10 2.12 18.42 -4.53
N PRO A 11 1.72 17.31 -5.16
CA PRO A 11 2.56 16.13 -5.23
C PRO A 11 3.87 16.49 -5.92
N LEU A 12 5.00 16.27 -5.23
CA LEU A 12 6.32 16.53 -5.76
C LEU A 12 6.51 15.78 -7.09
N PRO A 13 7.08 16.43 -8.12
CA PRO A 13 7.33 15.80 -9.42
C PRO A 13 8.13 14.50 -9.24
N ALA A 14 7.94 13.57 -10.19
CA ALA A 14 8.70 12.33 -10.24
C ALA A 14 10.18 12.67 -10.48
N ASP A 15 10.97 12.62 -9.42
CA ASP A 15 12.42 12.78 -9.50
C ASP A 15 12.98 11.53 -10.19
N ASN A 16 13.72 11.69 -11.29
CA ASN A 16 14.19 10.58 -12.13
C ASN A 16 15.09 9.54 -11.40
N GLY A 17 15.49 9.82 -10.16
CA GLY A 17 16.24 8.92 -9.29
C GLY A 17 15.44 8.27 -8.15
N VAL A 18 14.15 8.60 -7.99
CA VAL A 18 13.33 8.19 -6.84
C VAL A 18 12.10 7.39 -7.28
N LEU A 19 12.04 6.14 -6.87
CA LEU A 19 10.87 5.27 -7.02
C LEU A 19 9.95 5.45 -5.81
N ARG A 20 8.63 5.49 -6.02
CA ARG A 20 7.65 5.61 -4.93
C ARG A 20 6.62 4.48 -5.02
N ILE A 21 6.46 3.73 -3.93
CA ILE A 21 5.37 2.76 -3.74
C ILE A 21 4.53 3.24 -2.55
N ARG A 22 3.24 3.44 -2.75
CA ARG A 22 2.29 3.70 -1.67
C ARG A 22 1.48 2.44 -1.40
N ILE A 23 1.45 2.01 -0.16
CA ILE A 23 0.68 0.88 0.35
C ILE A 23 -0.54 1.47 1.06
N ASP A 24 -1.71 1.21 0.51
CA ASP A 24 -2.98 1.61 1.10
C ASP A 24 -3.75 0.38 1.56
N PRO A 25 -4.13 0.31 2.84
CA PRO A 25 -4.87 -0.83 3.35
C PRO A 25 -6.28 -0.88 2.73
N ALA A 26 -6.71 -2.08 2.31
CA ALA A 26 -8.07 -2.36 1.87
C ALA A 26 -8.64 -3.58 2.62
N PRO A 27 -8.80 -3.49 3.96
CA PRO A 27 -9.13 -4.64 4.81
C PRO A 27 -10.48 -5.27 4.49
N ILE A 28 -11.46 -4.50 4.01
CA ILE A 28 -12.75 -5.00 3.53
C ILE A 28 -12.57 -6.03 2.39
N LEU A 29 -11.59 -5.82 1.54
CA LEU A 29 -11.29 -6.69 0.41
C LEU A 29 -10.25 -7.77 0.76
N GLY A 30 -9.82 -7.84 2.04
CA GLY A 30 -8.75 -8.73 2.46
C GLY A 30 -7.44 -8.49 1.71
N ALA A 31 -7.15 -7.24 1.34
CA ALA A 31 -6.04 -6.90 0.45
C ALA A 31 -5.35 -5.59 0.84
N VAL A 32 -4.17 -5.37 0.28
CA VAL A 32 -3.53 -4.05 0.22
C VAL A 32 -3.47 -3.58 -1.22
N LYS A 33 -3.63 -2.28 -1.44
CA LYS A 33 -3.47 -1.64 -2.74
C LYS A 33 -2.10 -0.99 -2.80
N LEU A 34 -1.32 -1.34 -3.80
CA LEU A 34 -0.04 -0.71 -4.11
C LEU A 34 -0.27 0.30 -5.23
N ARG A 35 -0.01 1.58 -4.96
CA ARG A 35 -0.01 2.65 -5.96
C ARG A 35 1.42 2.97 -6.37
N VAL A 36 1.68 2.98 -7.68
CA VAL A 36 3.01 3.14 -8.26
C VAL A 36 2.91 3.85 -9.62
N ALA A 37 4.00 4.43 -10.11
CA ALA A 37 4.06 5.00 -11.45
C ALA A 37 3.74 3.93 -12.53
N PRO A 38 2.96 4.24 -13.58
CA PRO A 38 2.48 3.25 -14.55
C PRO A 38 3.58 2.45 -15.25
N GLU A 39 4.70 3.08 -15.55
CA GLU A 39 5.86 2.47 -16.21
C GLU A 39 6.55 1.41 -15.34
N LEU A 40 6.36 1.43 -14.03
CA LEU A 40 6.94 0.47 -13.07
C LEU A 40 5.97 -0.65 -12.70
N ALA A 41 4.67 -0.45 -12.93
CA ALA A 41 3.64 -1.36 -12.49
C ALA A 41 3.78 -2.78 -13.09
N PRO A 42 4.13 -2.96 -14.38
CA PRO A 42 4.37 -4.29 -14.94
C PRO A 42 5.51 -5.04 -14.24
N GLU A 43 6.62 -4.35 -13.97
CA GLU A 43 7.77 -4.96 -13.30
C GLU A 43 7.43 -5.33 -11.84
N LEU A 44 6.80 -4.41 -11.11
CA LEU A 44 6.40 -4.64 -9.72
C LEU A 44 5.40 -5.81 -9.62
N LEU A 45 4.42 -5.87 -10.52
CA LEU A 45 3.47 -6.99 -10.58
C LEU A 45 4.17 -8.32 -10.84
N ALA A 46 5.10 -8.36 -11.79
CA ALA A 46 5.85 -9.57 -12.10
C ALA A 46 6.66 -10.05 -10.88
N VAL A 47 7.36 -9.13 -10.20
CA VAL A 47 8.12 -9.45 -8.97
C VAL A 47 7.21 -9.99 -7.87
N LEU A 48 6.04 -9.37 -7.65
CA LEU A 48 5.07 -9.84 -6.67
C LEU A 48 4.65 -11.29 -6.96
N GLN A 49 4.30 -11.58 -8.20
CA GLN A 49 3.87 -12.91 -8.64
C GLN A 49 5.01 -13.94 -8.57
N GLU A 50 6.23 -13.58 -8.96
CA GLU A 50 7.43 -14.42 -8.83
C GLU A 50 7.71 -14.82 -7.37
N GLN A 51 7.42 -13.93 -6.41
CA GLN A 51 7.56 -14.23 -4.98
C GLN A 51 6.35 -14.97 -4.40
N GLY A 52 5.34 -15.31 -5.23
CA GLY A 52 4.15 -16.05 -4.82
C GLY A 52 3.06 -15.18 -4.19
N ALA A 53 3.06 -13.87 -4.40
CA ALA A 53 1.95 -13.02 -3.99
C ALA A 53 0.77 -13.19 -4.94
N GLU A 54 -0.44 -13.31 -4.39
CA GLU A 54 -1.68 -13.20 -5.15
C GLU A 54 -1.94 -11.72 -5.49
N ALA A 55 -1.41 -11.30 -6.65
CA ALA A 55 -1.43 -9.91 -7.08
C ALA A 55 -2.01 -9.73 -8.48
N SER A 56 -2.80 -8.68 -8.67
CA SER A 56 -3.40 -8.30 -9.95
C SER A 56 -3.52 -6.79 -10.10
N TYR A 57 -3.66 -6.29 -11.33
CA TYR A 57 -4.10 -4.91 -11.52
C TYR A 57 -5.49 -4.71 -10.92
N ALA A 58 -5.71 -3.52 -10.36
CA ALA A 58 -7.00 -3.08 -9.88
C ALA A 58 -7.42 -1.80 -10.60
N ALA A 59 -8.70 -1.72 -10.95
CA ALA A 59 -9.31 -0.49 -11.41
C ALA A 59 -9.78 0.32 -10.20
N GLU A 60 -9.50 1.62 -10.20
CA GLU A 60 -10.08 2.57 -9.25
C GLU A 60 -10.52 3.81 -10.03
N PHE A 61 -11.75 4.26 -9.78
CA PHE A 61 -12.21 5.54 -10.29
C PHE A 61 -11.65 6.63 -9.37
N SER A 62 -10.70 7.40 -9.89
CA SER A 62 -10.05 8.49 -9.19
C SER A 62 -10.28 9.80 -9.94
N ILE A 63 -10.56 10.88 -9.19
CA ILE A 63 -10.61 12.26 -9.71
C ILE A 63 -9.19 12.88 -9.70
N ASP A 64 -8.21 12.20 -9.10
CA ASP A 64 -6.82 12.66 -8.98
C ASP A 64 -6.04 12.40 -10.29
N PRO A 65 -5.50 13.45 -10.94
CA PRO A 65 -4.77 13.37 -12.21
C PRO A 65 -3.35 12.79 -12.08
N ALA A 66 -2.85 12.52 -10.87
CA ALA A 66 -1.61 11.77 -10.70
C ALA A 66 -1.87 10.29 -11.05
N ALA A 67 -1.89 9.97 -12.34
CA ALA A 67 -2.17 8.65 -12.90
C ALA A 67 -1.18 7.59 -12.37
N GLN A 68 -1.46 7.03 -11.20
CA GLN A 68 -0.75 5.90 -10.63
C GLN A 68 -1.48 4.62 -11.03
N SER A 69 -0.74 3.60 -11.42
CA SER A 69 -1.27 2.26 -11.55
C SER A 69 -1.46 1.64 -10.18
N ILE A 70 -2.53 0.84 -10.05
CA ILE A 70 -2.90 0.19 -8.81
C ILE A 70 -2.76 -1.32 -8.98
N ILE A 71 -1.99 -1.94 -8.08
CA ILE A 71 -1.87 -3.38 -7.96
C ILE A 71 -2.53 -3.78 -6.64
N SER A 72 -3.54 -4.64 -6.69
CA SER A 72 -4.12 -5.25 -5.49
C SER A 72 -3.31 -6.49 -5.13
N VAL A 73 -2.98 -6.65 -3.86
CA VAL A 73 -2.31 -7.83 -3.31
C VAL A 73 -3.16 -8.42 -2.20
N ALA A 74 -3.61 -9.66 -2.36
CA ALA A 74 -4.39 -10.33 -1.34
C ALA A 74 -3.54 -10.64 -0.09
N ILE A 75 -4.11 -10.36 1.08
CA ILE A 75 -3.54 -10.60 2.41
C ILE A 75 -4.43 -11.62 3.12
N ALA A 76 -4.48 -12.84 2.58
CA ALA A 76 -5.35 -13.92 3.07
C ALA A 76 -4.67 -14.85 4.09
N SER A 77 -3.34 -14.81 4.21
CA SER A 77 -2.56 -15.75 5.03
C SER A 77 -1.57 -15.06 5.94
N GLY A 78 -1.13 -15.75 6.99
CA GLY A 78 -0.12 -15.23 7.94
C GLY A 78 1.24 -14.94 7.33
N THR A 79 1.53 -15.46 6.13
CA THR A 79 2.80 -15.21 5.41
C THR A 79 2.70 -14.08 4.38
N ALA A 80 1.50 -13.59 4.05
CA ALA A 80 1.29 -12.64 2.97
C ALA A 80 2.10 -11.33 3.14
N TRP A 81 2.21 -10.83 4.38
CA TRP A 81 3.04 -9.67 4.70
C TRP A 81 4.54 -9.91 4.50
N ALA A 82 5.01 -11.11 4.85
CA ALA A 82 6.40 -11.50 4.61
C ALA A 82 6.69 -11.63 3.12
N THR A 83 5.75 -12.17 2.34
CA THR A 83 5.83 -12.26 0.88
C THR A 83 5.88 -10.87 0.25
N LEU A 84 4.97 -9.97 0.63
CA LEU A 84 4.93 -8.59 0.14
C LEU A 84 6.25 -7.85 0.41
N ARG A 85 6.77 -7.95 1.65
CA ARG A 85 8.07 -7.38 2.00
C ARG A 85 9.21 -7.94 1.14
N THR A 86 9.20 -9.25 0.89
CA THR A 86 10.23 -9.92 0.09
C THR A 86 10.18 -9.46 -1.36
N ALA A 87 8.99 -9.33 -1.94
CA ALA A 87 8.79 -8.78 -3.28
C ALA A 87 9.26 -7.33 -3.40
N ILE A 88 8.90 -6.45 -2.46
CA ILE A 88 9.33 -5.05 -2.48
C ILE A 88 10.86 -4.93 -2.35
N ASN A 89 11.49 -5.77 -1.52
CA ASN A 89 12.95 -5.82 -1.45
C ASN A 89 13.59 -6.34 -2.75
N ALA A 90 13.00 -7.35 -3.39
CA ALA A 90 13.47 -7.85 -4.68
C ALA A 90 13.36 -6.78 -5.77
N PHE A 91 12.25 -6.05 -5.81
CA PHE A 91 12.04 -4.92 -6.70
C PHE A 91 13.06 -3.80 -6.46
N ALA A 92 13.32 -3.45 -5.19
CA ALA A 92 14.36 -2.50 -4.81
C ALA A 92 15.77 -2.95 -5.27
N ASN A 93 16.09 -4.24 -5.15
CA ASN A 93 17.37 -4.78 -5.60
C ASN A 93 17.54 -4.73 -7.12
N ARG A 94 16.45 -4.96 -7.89
CA ARG A 94 16.44 -4.79 -9.36
C ARG A 94 16.67 -3.33 -9.76
N ASN A 95 16.21 -2.40 -8.92
CA ASN A 95 16.33 -0.95 -9.10
C ASN A 95 17.40 -0.30 -8.20
N LYS A 96 18.47 -1.02 -7.86
CA LYS A 96 19.50 -0.60 -6.86
C LYS A 96 20.19 0.74 -7.14
N ASN A 97 20.11 1.26 -8.36
CA ASN A 97 20.63 2.57 -8.76
C ASN A 97 19.66 3.72 -8.47
N LYS A 98 18.46 3.42 -7.96
CA LYS A 98 17.42 4.37 -7.59
C LYS A 98 17.10 4.27 -6.10
N GLU A 99 16.58 5.35 -5.53
CA GLU A 99 16.09 5.38 -4.16
C GLU A 99 14.61 4.99 -4.12
N LEU A 100 14.23 3.98 -3.34
CA LEU A 100 12.84 3.54 -3.24
C LEU A 100 12.20 4.07 -1.95
N HIS A 101 11.19 4.93 -2.07
CA HIS A 101 10.35 5.33 -0.96
C HIS A 101 9.11 4.44 -0.89
N VAL A 102 8.91 3.80 0.25
CA VAL A 102 7.70 3.03 0.54
C VAL A 102 6.90 3.78 1.59
N ASN A 103 5.65 4.11 1.24
CA ASN A 103 4.72 4.83 2.13
C ASN A 103 3.60 3.89 2.55
N TYR A 104 3.19 3.91 3.81
CA TYR A 104 1.98 3.24 4.30
C TYR A 104 0.97 4.30 4.78
N GLY A 105 -0.25 4.27 4.24
CA GLY A 105 -1.34 5.17 4.64
C GLY A 105 -1.06 6.67 4.45
N GLY A 106 0.00 7.04 3.72
CA GLY A 106 0.41 8.43 3.48
C GLY A 106 1.21 9.09 4.61
N GLU A 107 1.21 8.53 5.82
CA GLU A 107 1.86 9.14 7.00
C GLU A 107 3.21 8.52 7.34
N GLN A 108 3.38 7.22 7.08
CA GLN A 108 4.60 6.49 7.41
C GLN A 108 5.39 6.24 6.14
N SER A 109 6.66 6.65 6.12
CA SER A 109 7.54 6.45 4.97
C SER A 109 8.88 5.86 5.40
N VAL A 110 9.44 5.00 4.56
CA VAL A 110 10.85 4.56 4.66
C VAL A 110 11.51 4.67 3.31
N SER A 111 12.77 5.09 3.30
CA SER A 111 13.63 5.02 2.12
C SER A 111 14.46 3.73 2.16
N ILE A 112 14.39 2.97 1.07
CA ILE A 112 15.11 1.73 0.84
C ILE A 112 16.22 2.04 -0.17
N LYS A 113 17.41 2.33 0.35
CA LYS A 113 18.65 2.46 -0.43
C LYS A 113 19.68 1.49 0.13
N GLY A 114 19.99 0.44 -0.64
CA GLY A 114 21.15 -0.43 -0.43
C GLY A 114 21.22 -1.29 0.85
N SER A 115 20.57 -0.95 1.99
CA SER A 115 20.69 -1.74 3.25
C SER A 115 19.74 -1.42 4.42
N SER A 116 18.57 -0.78 4.27
CA SER A 116 17.65 -0.53 5.42
C SER A 116 16.65 -1.69 5.68
N LYS A 117 17.12 -2.95 5.71
CA LYS A 117 16.27 -4.14 5.99
C LYS A 117 15.46 -4.01 7.28
N ARG A 118 16.02 -3.32 8.29
CA ARG A 118 15.40 -3.10 9.60
C ARG A 118 14.25 -2.11 9.53
N ASP A 119 14.43 -0.98 8.84
CA ASP A 119 13.40 0.05 8.73
C ASP A 119 12.24 -0.42 7.86
N ALA A 120 12.56 -1.12 6.76
CA ALA A 120 11.54 -1.81 5.98
C ALA A 120 10.76 -2.81 6.84
N ALA A 121 11.45 -3.67 7.62
CA ALA A 121 10.77 -4.62 8.51
C ALA A 121 9.87 -3.92 9.55
N ALA A 122 10.33 -2.80 10.13
CA ALA A 122 9.54 -2.02 11.08
C ALA A 122 8.30 -1.39 10.44
N LEU A 123 8.42 -0.87 9.21
CA LEU A 123 7.28 -0.35 8.45
C LEU A 123 6.26 -1.44 8.18
N PHE A 124 6.67 -2.60 7.66
CA PHE A 124 5.75 -3.70 7.36
C PHE A 124 5.09 -4.27 8.61
N ALA A 125 5.80 -4.34 9.74
CA ALA A 125 5.21 -4.75 11.01
C ALA A 125 4.11 -3.78 11.47
N LYS A 126 4.35 -2.46 11.38
CA LYS A 126 3.34 -1.44 11.71
C LYS A 126 2.16 -1.44 10.74
N ALA A 127 2.43 -1.63 9.45
CA ALA A 127 1.40 -1.73 8.42
C ALA A 127 0.49 -2.94 8.68
N GLN A 128 1.08 -4.09 9.02
CA GLN A 128 0.35 -5.29 9.40
C GLN A 128 -0.51 -5.04 10.64
N GLU A 129 0.05 -4.51 11.72
CA GLU A 129 -0.68 -4.21 12.96
C GLU A 129 -1.88 -3.28 12.69
N SER A 130 -1.65 -2.22 11.92
CA SER A 130 -2.70 -1.25 11.56
C SER A 130 -3.80 -1.90 10.71
N PHE A 131 -3.43 -2.73 9.73
CA PHE A 131 -4.37 -3.47 8.90
C PHE A 131 -5.23 -4.42 9.74
N GLU A 132 -4.60 -5.20 10.63
CA GLU A 132 -5.28 -6.17 11.49
C GLU A 132 -6.22 -5.49 12.49
N ALA A 133 -5.81 -4.34 13.06
CA ALA A 133 -6.64 -3.54 13.95
C ALA A 133 -7.93 -3.05 13.25
N VAL A 134 -7.81 -2.50 12.03
CA VAL A 134 -8.96 -2.04 11.26
C VAL A 134 -9.84 -3.23 10.84
N ALA A 135 -9.25 -4.32 10.37
CA ALA A 135 -9.99 -5.53 10.02
C ALA A 135 -10.73 -6.14 11.22
N ALA A 136 -10.16 -6.08 12.42
CA ALA A 136 -10.81 -6.54 13.65
C ALA A 136 -11.96 -5.63 14.07
N GLN A 137 -11.77 -4.30 14.02
CA GLN A 137 -12.83 -3.33 14.32
C GLN A 137 -14.04 -3.51 13.38
N GLN A 138 -13.79 -3.70 12.08
CA GLN A 138 -14.86 -3.89 11.10
C GLN A 138 -15.59 -5.22 11.28
N ARG A 139 -14.88 -6.32 11.60
CA ARG A 139 -15.53 -7.60 11.93
C ARG A 139 -16.49 -7.48 13.11
N ARG A 140 -16.14 -6.68 14.12
CA ARG A 140 -17.01 -6.39 15.27
C ARG A 140 -18.25 -5.59 14.86
N GLN A 141 -18.11 -4.61 13.97
CA GLN A 141 -19.24 -3.82 13.46
C GLN A 141 -20.21 -4.67 12.62
N MET A 142 -19.69 -5.57 11.77
CA MET A 142 -20.52 -6.48 10.97
C MET A 142 -21.18 -7.59 11.80
N SER A 143 -20.53 -8.05 12.88
CA SER A 143 -21.10 -9.09 13.76
C SER A 143 -22.07 -8.53 14.82
N GLY A 144 -22.13 -7.21 15.01
CA GLY A 144 -23.02 -6.55 15.97
C GLY A 144 -24.36 -6.09 15.41
N GLY A 145 -24.68 -6.45 14.16
CA GLY A 145 -25.90 -6.04 13.44
C GLY A 145 -27.10 -6.99 13.59
N ASP A 146 -26.99 -8.04 14.41
CA ASP A 146 -28.12 -8.94 14.71
C ASP A 146 -28.64 -8.67 16.13
N GLY A 147 -29.71 -7.89 16.23
CA GLY A 147 -30.44 -7.74 17.49
C GLY A 147 -31.24 -6.46 17.64
N ASP A 148 -32.27 -6.26 16.80
CA ASP A 148 -33.60 -5.78 17.23
C ASP A 148 -34.52 -5.59 16.01
N ASP A 149 -35.20 -6.67 15.62
CA ASP A 149 -36.48 -6.60 14.91
C ASP A 149 -37.18 -7.96 15.02
N ALA A 150 -37.45 -8.37 16.26
CA ALA A 150 -38.29 -9.53 16.56
C ALA A 150 -38.98 -9.38 17.93
N ALA A 151 -39.83 -8.36 18.08
CA ALA A 151 -40.93 -8.27 19.03
C ALA A 151 -41.70 -6.96 18.70
N GLY A 152 -43.00 -6.88 18.50
CA GLY A 152 -44.14 -7.79 18.64
C GLY A 152 -45.37 -6.90 18.51
#